data_AF-A0A8T6BV11-F1
#
_entry.id   AF-A0A8T6BV11-F1
#
_cell.length_a   1.000
_cell.length_b   1.000
_cell.length_c   1.000
_cell.angle_alpha   90.00
_cell.angle_beta   90.00
_cell.angle_gamma   90.00
#
_symmetry.space_group_name_H-M   'P 1'
#
loop_
_entity.id
_entity.type
_entity.pdbx_description
1 polymer ?
#
loop_
_entity_poly.entity_id
_entity_poly.type
_entity_poly.pdbx_seq_one_letter_code
_entity_poly.pdbx_strand_id
1 'polypeptide(L)'
;IAGGHTLGKTHGAGPTSNVGPDPEAAPIEEQGLGWASTYGSGVGADAITSGLEVVWTQTPTQWSNYFFENLFKYEWVQTRSPAGAIQFEAVDAPEIIPDPFDPSKKRKPTMLVTDLTLRFDPEFEKISRRFLNDPQAFNEAFARAWFKLTHRDMGPKSRYIGPEVPKEDLIWQDPLPQPIYNPTEQDIIDLKFAIADSGLSVSELVSVAWASASTFRGGDKRGGANGARLALMPQRDWDVNAAAVRALPVLEKIQKESGKASLADIIVLAGVVGVEKAASAAGLSIHVPFAPGRVDARQDQTDIEMFELLEPIADGFRNYRARLDVSTTESLLIDKAQQLTLTAPEMTALVGG
;
A
#
# COMPACT_ATOMS: atom_id res chain seq x y z
N ILE A 1 -15.52 -7.59 1.16
CA ILE A 1 -16.61 -8.30 1.89
C ILE A 1 -17.29 -9.28 0.96
N ALA A 2 -18.23 -8.86 0.09
CA ALA A 2 -19.05 -9.76 -0.74
C ALA A 2 -18.27 -10.88 -1.47
N GLY A 3 -17.13 -10.56 -2.10
CA GLY A 3 -16.34 -11.59 -2.79
C GLY A 3 -15.69 -12.60 -1.85
N GLY A 4 -15.15 -12.16 -0.72
CA GLY A 4 -14.62 -13.06 0.30
C GLY A 4 -15.73 -13.92 0.94
N HIS A 5 -16.85 -13.29 1.32
CA HIS A 5 -17.99 -13.95 1.96
C HIS A 5 -18.90 -14.71 0.97
N THR A 6 -18.53 -14.79 -0.31
CA THR A 6 -19.13 -15.74 -1.24
C THR A 6 -18.72 -17.18 -0.88
N LEU A 7 -17.59 -17.35 -0.19
CA LEU A 7 -16.94 -18.61 0.10
C LEU A 7 -16.81 -18.84 1.62
N GLY A 8 -16.83 -20.11 2.02
CA GLY A 8 -16.54 -20.55 3.38
C GLY A 8 -17.63 -20.20 4.41
N LYS A 9 -17.20 -20.08 5.66
CA LYS A 9 -18.04 -19.80 6.84
C LYS A 9 -17.24 -19.14 7.96
N THR A 10 -17.93 -18.60 8.96
CA THR A 10 -17.33 -18.27 10.27
C THR A 10 -17.43 -19.46 11.24
N HIS A 11 -16.80 -19.39 12.42
CA HIS A 11 -16.80 -20.49 13.41
C HIS A 11 -17.08 -19.97 14.83
N GLY A 12 -18.15 -20.48 15.44
CA GLY A 12 -18.65 -20.09 16.75
C GLY A 12 -19.57 -21.14 17.35
N ALA A 13 -19.18 -22.42 17.26
CA ALA A 13 -19.98 -23.57 17.66
C ALA A 13 -20.33 -23.61 19.15
N GLY A 14 -19.55 -22.93 20.01
CA GLY A 14 -19.77 -22.86 21.45
C GLY A 14 -19.13 -21.62 22.09
N PRO A 15 -19.23 -21.48 23.43
CA PRO A 15 -18.71 -20.33 24.16
C PRO A 15 -17.20 -20.12 23.96
N THR A 16 -16.78 -18.87 23.75
CA THR A 16 -15.36 -18.51 23.55
C THR A 16 -14.47 -18.76 24.77
N SER A 17 -15.05 -18.97 25.95
CA SER A 17 -14.32 -19.37 27.16
C SER A 17 -13.63 -20.73 27.06
N ASN A 18 -13.95 -21.53 26.04
CA ASN A 18 -13.26 -22.80 25.78
C ASN A 18 -11.98 -22.62 24.94
N VAL A 19 -11.75 -21.43 24.37
CA VAL A 19 -10.58 -21.16 23.53
C VAL A 19 -9.42 -20.72 24.41
N GLY A 20 -8.30 -21.45 24.31
CA GLY A 20 -7.07 -21.19 25.04
C GLY A 20 -6.28 -19.96 24.54
N PRO A 21 -5.06 -19.76 25.06
CA PRO A 21 -4.20 -18.63 24.70
C PRO A 21 -3.86 -18.61 23.21
N ASP A 22 -3.54 -17.42 22.69
CA ASP A 22 -3.00 -17.26 21.35
C ASP A 22 -1.59 -17.89 21.22
N PRO A 23 -1.04 -18.06 20.00
CA PRO A 23 0.22 -18.77 19.78
C PRO A 23 1.42 -18.25 20.59
N GLU A 24 1.51 -16.94 20.88
CA GLU A 24 2.65 -16.37 21.62
C GLU A 24 2.55 -16.60 23.14
N ALA A 25 1.34 -16.89 23.64
CA ALA A 25 1.08 -17.20 25.04
C ALA A 25 0.80 -18.71 25.27
N ALA A 26 0.78 -19.51 24.22
CA ALA A 26 0.56 -20.95 24.28
C ALA A 26 1.78 -21.68 24.90
N PRO A 27 1.56 -22.79 25.60
CA PRO A 27 2.66 -23.57 26.16
C PRO A 27 3.47 -24.23 25.04
N ILE A 28 4.75 -24.49 25.29
CA ILE A 28 5.72 -24.88 24.25
C ILE A 28 5.34 -26.18 23.51
N GLU A 29 4.59 -27.08 24.16
CA GLU A 29 4.08 -28.32 23.57
C GLU A 29 3.06 -28.10 22.43
N GLU A 30 2.47 -26.90 22.30
CA GLU A 30 1.61 -26.53 21.16
C GLU A 30 2.41 -26.24 19.88
N GLN A 31 3.76 -26.22 19.95
CA GLN A 31 4.66 -26.14 18.79
C GLN A 31 4.35 -24.97 17.84
N GLY A 32 4.07 -23.81 18.41
CA GLY A 32 3.78 -22.58 17.67
C GLY A 32 2.33 -22.45 17.18
N LEU A 33 1.46 -23.39 17.57
CA LEU A 33 0.01 -23.24 17.46
C LEU A 33 -0.56 -22.51 18.69
N GLY A 34 -1.85 -22.16 18.62
CA GLY A 34 -2.59 -21.53 19.70
C GLY A 34 -4.08 -21.64 19.47
N TRP A 35 -4.86 -21.00 20.35
CA TRP A 35 -6.33 -21.05 20.36
C TRP A 35 -6.89 -22.48 20.45
N ALA A 36 -6.16 -23.40 21.09
CA ALA A 36 -6.64 -24.75 21.37
C ALA A 36 -7.97 -24.68 22.11
N SER A 37 -8.99 -25.39 21.59
CA SER A 37 -10.35 -25.34 22.12
C SER A 37 -10.69 -26.61 22.89
N THR A 38 -11.24 -26.45 24.09
CA THR A 38 -11.78 -27.57 24.90
C THR A 38 -13.25 -27.89 24.59
N TYR A 39 -13.87 -27.17 23.64
CA TYR A 39 -15.26 -27.38 23.25
C TYR A 39 -15.40 -28.55 22.27
N GLY A 40 -16.12 -29.60 22.69
CA GLY A 40 -16.32 -30.78 21.85
C GLY A 40 -15.00 -31.43 21.44
N SER A 41 -14.80 -31.62 20.13
CA SER A 41 -13.54 -32.07 19.55
C SER A 41 -12.47 -30.97 19.41
N GLY A 42 -12.82 -29.70 19.64
CA GLY A 42 -11.93 -28.55 19.52
C GLY A 42 -11.70 -28.05 18.08
N VAL A 43 -12.16 -28.80 17.08
CA VAL A 43 -11.96 -28.53 15.64
C VAL A 43 -13.19 -28.95 14.83
N GLY A 44 -13.15 -28.75 13.50
CA GLY A 44 -14.20 -29.24 12.61
C GLY A 44 -15.57 -28.64 12.93
N ALA A 45 -16.56 -29.51 13.22
CA ALA A 45 -17.92 -29.10 13.56
C ALA A 45 -18.00 -28.29 14.87
N ASP A 46 -17.03 -28.48 15.77
CA ASP A 46 -16.95 -27.82 17.08
C ASP A 46 -16.00 -26.60 17.07
N ALA A 47 -15.54 -26.18 15.90
CA ALA A 47 -14.59 -25.08 15.79
C ALA A 47 -15.15 -23.75 16.33
N ILE A 48 -14.28 -23.02 17.03
CA ILE A 48 -14.53 -21.65 17.50
C ILE A 48 -13.35 -20.80 17.03
N THR A 49 -13.65 -19.71 16.31
CA THR A 49 -12.63 -18.77 15.83
C THR A 49 -13.07 -17.35 16.14
N SER A 50 -14.07 -16.82 15.44
CA SER A 50 -14.61 -15.49 15.70
C SER A 50 -15.72 -15.47 16.74
N GLY A 51 -16.30 -16.64 17.06
CA GLY A 51 -17.51 -16.75 17.88
C GLY A 51 -18.80 -16.48 17.09
N LEU A 52 -18.73 -16.11 15.82
CA LEU A 52 -19.88 -16.01 14.91
C LEU A 52 -20.11 -17.36 14.23
N GLU A 53 -21.36 -17.73 13.95
CA GLU A 53 -21.70 -18.99 13.29
C GLU A 53 -22.59 -18.71 12.07
N VAL A 54 -21.94 -18.22 11.00
CA VAL A 54 -22.56 -17.73 9.76
C VAL A 54 -22.04 -18.49 8.55
N VAL A 55 -22.96 -18.84 7.65
CA VAL A 55 -22.69 -19.40 6.33
C VAL A 55 -23.54 -18.63 5.32
N TRP A 56 -22.88 -17.97 4.37
CA TRP A 56 -23.51 -16.95 3.54
C TRP A 56 -24.23 -17.51 2.30
N THR A 57 -23.70 -18.57 1.71
CA THR A 57 -24.13 -19.06 0.38
C THR A 57 -24.50 -20.53 0.39
N GLN A 58 -25.34 -20.92 -0.57
CA GLN A 58 -25.80 -22.30 -0.78
C GLN A 58 -24.67 -23.20 -1.32
N THR A 59 -23.62 -22.60 -1.86
CA THR A 59 -22.44 -23.28 -2.40
C THR A 59 -21.15 -22.68 -1.82
N PRO A 60 -20.85 -22.90 -0.52
CA PRO A 60 -19.72 -22.23 0.16
C PRO A 60 -18.33 -22.53 -0.42
N THR A 61 -18.22 -23.54 -1.30
CA THR A 61 -16.98 -23.95 -1.95
C THR A 61 -16.92 -23.59 -3.43
N GLN A 62 -17.93 -22.87 -3.95
CA GLN A 62 -18.02 -22.49 -5.36
C GLN A 62 -18.32 -21.00 -5.50
N TRP A 63 -17.62 -20.35 -6.42
CA TRP A 63 -17.89 -18.96 -6.78
C TRP A 63 -19.31 -18.81 -7.31
N SER A 64 -20.05 -17.82 -6.80
CA SER A 64 -21.45 -17.56 -7.14
C SER A 64 -21.82 -16.10 -6.84
N ASN A 65 -23.01 -15.66 -7.24
CA ASN A 65 -23.54 -14.36 -6.82
C ASN A 65 -24.52 -14.47 -5.63
N TYR A 66 -24.59 -15.64 -4.99
CA TYR A 66 -25.58 -15.93 -3.95
C TYR A 66 -25.45 -15.03 -2.72
N PHE A 67 -24.27 -14.46 -2.45
CA PHE A 67 -24.11 -13.48 -1.38
C PHE A 67 -25.08 -12.30 -1.56
N PHE A 68 -25.06 -11.66 -2.74
CA PHE A 68 -25.95 -10.53 -3.02
C PHE A 68 -27.40 -10.96 -3.18
N GLU A 69 -27.66 -12.10 -3.81
CA GLU A 69 -29.02 -12.63 -3.92
C GLU A 69 -29.65 -12.82 -2.54
N ASN A 70 -28.95 -13.47 -1.61
CA ASN A 70 -29.43 -13.66 -0.25
C ASN A 70 -29.58 -12.31 0.48
N LEU A 71 -28.57 -11.43 0.37
CA LEU A 71 -28.56 -10.11 1.03
C LEU A 71 -29.81 -9.27 0.72
N PHE A 72 -30.26 -9.27 -0.54
CA PHE A 72 -31.39 -8.47 -1.00
C PHE A 72 -32.72 -9.21 -1.05
N LYS A 73 -32.72 -10.54 -1.14
CA LYS A 73 -33.95 -11.35 -1.19
C LYS A 73 -34.68 -11.42 0.14
N TYR A 74 -33.94 -11.47 1.24
CA TYR A 74 -34.51 -11.69 2.57
C TYR A 74 -34.50 -10.42 3.42
N GLU A 75 -35.44 -10.35 4.36
CA GLU A 75 -35.34 -9.46 5.51
C GLU A 75 -34.54 -10.14 6.62
N TRP A 76 -33.89 -9.34 7.47
CA TRP A 76 -32.90 -9.82 8.43
C TRP A 76 -33.32 -9.50 9.86
N VAL A 77 -33.37 -10.54 10.71
CA VAL A 77 -33.63 -10.38 12.14
C VAL A 77 -32.37 -10.68 12.94
N GLN A 78 -32.10 -9.84 13.94
CA GLN A 78 -30.97 -10.03 14.84
C GLN A 78 -31.17 -11.30 15.68
N THR A 79 -30.14 -12.12 15.76
CA THR A 79 -30.05 -13.33 16.59
C THR A 79 -28.69 -13.40 17.28
N ARG A 80 -28.44 -14.46 18.04
CA ARG A 80 -27.14 -14.75 18.65
C ARG A 80 -26.59 -16.09 18.20
N SER A 81 -25.28 -16.14 17.97
CA SER A 81 -24.55 -17.39 17.74
C SER A 81 -24.57 -18.28 19.00
N PRO A 82 -24.19 -19.56 18.90
CA PRO A 82 -23.97 -20.41 20.07
C PRO A 82 -22.92 -19.84 21.06
N ALA A 83 -21.97 -19.03 20.58
CA ALA A 83 -21.02 -18.31 21.43
C ALA A 83 -21.56 -17.00 22.03
N GLY A 84 -22.81 -16.63 21.72
CA GLY A 84 -23.47 -15.42 22.19
C GLY A 84 -23.20 -14.16 21.35
N ALA A 85 -22.47 -14.25 20.24
CA ALA A 85 -22.16 -13.12 19.37
C ALA A 85 -23.39 -12.66 18.57
N ILE A 86 -23.51 -11.36 18.32
CA ILE A 86 -24.61 -10.79 17.51
C ILE A 86 -24.41 -11.15 16.04
N GLN A 87 -25.43 -11.75 15.42
CA GLN A 87 -25.48 -12.04 13.98
C GLN A 87 -26.93 -11.90 13.48
N PHE A 88 -27.16 -12.13 12.19
CA PHE A 88 -28.50 -12.02 11.59
C PHE A 88 -28.89 -13.30 10.88
N GLU A 89 -30.17 -13.64 10.96
CA GLU A 89 -30.80 -14.75 10.25
C GLU A 89 -31.89 -14.20 9.33
N ALA A 90 -32.07 -14.84 8.18
CA ALA A 90 -33.12 -14.48 7.23
C ALA A 90 -34.52 -14.83 7.78
N VAL A 91 -35.41 -13.84 7.79
CA VAL A 91 -36.82 -13.98 8.21
C VAL A 91 -37.57 -14.84 7.20
N ASP A 92 -38.35 -15.82 7.70
CA ASP A 92 -39.21 -16.73 6.91
C ASP A 92 -38.50 -17.46 5.75
N ALA A 93 -37.18 -17.60 5.81
CA ALA A 93 -36.41 -18.29 4.79
C ALA A 93 -36.40 -19.82 4.99
N PRO A 94 -36.38 -20.60 3.90
CA PRO A 94 -36.16 -22.04 3.98
C PRO A 94 -34.71 -22.38 4.38
N GLU A 95 -34.52 -23.58 4.94
CA GLU A 95 -33.19 -24.13 5.22
C GLU A 95 -32.53 -24.61 3.92
N ILE A 96 -31.71 -23.74 3.33
CA ILE A 96 -31.08 -23.95 2.02
C ILE A 96 -29.56 -23.94 2.06
N ILE A 97 -28.98 -23.53 3.18
CA ILE A 97 -27.54 -23.46 3.38
C ILE A 97 -27.04 -24.81 3.91
N PRO A 98 -26.07 -25.47 3.26
CA PRO A 98 -25.60 -26.77 3.69
C PRO A 98 -24.85 -26.70 5.03
N ASP A 99 -25.00 -27.72 5.86
CA ASP A 99 -24.12 -27.92 7.01
C ASP A 99 -22.71 -28.37 6.53
N PRO A 100 -21.62 -27.89 7.15
CA PRO A 100 -20.26 -28.22 6.71
C PRO A 100 -19.84 -29.69 6.92
N PHE A 101 -20.49 -30.45 7.82
CA PHE A 101 -20.08 -31.82 8.15
C PHE A 101 -21.22 -32.85 8.04
N ASP A 102 -22.48 -32.43 8.12
CA ASP A 102 -23.63 -33.31 8.04
C ASP A 102 -24.49 -33.04 6.79
N PRO A 103 -24.38 -33.86 5.72
CA PRO A 103 -25.11 -33.61 4.46
C PRO A 103 -26.63 -33.72 4.61
N SER A 104 -27.13 -34.29 5.71
CA SER A 104 -28.57 -34.35 6.01
C SER A 104 -29.12 -33.05 6.62
N LYS A 105 -28.25 -32.16 7.09
CA LYS A 105 -28.63 -30.90 7.75
C LYS A 105 -28.49 -29.71 6.81
N LYS A 106 -29.42 -28.78 6.96
CA LYS A 106 -29.38 -27.46 6.34
C LYS A 106 -29.72 -26.40 7.36
N ARG A 107 -29.40 -25.16 7.03
CA ARG A 107 -29.60 -23.96 7.87
C ARG A 107 -30.22 -22.86 7.04
N LYS A 108 -30.82 -21.88 7.70
CA LYS A 108 -31.26 -20.64 7.04
C LYS A 108 -30.06 -19.76 6.66
N PRO A 109 -30.19 -18.89 5.64
CA PRO A 109 -29.21 -17.85 5.35
C PRO A 109 -28.93 -16.97 6.56
N THR A 110 -27.67 -16.64 6.76
CA THR A 110 -27.19 -15.81 7.87
C THR A 110 -26.23 -14.75 7.34
N MET A 111 -26.12 -13.62 8.06
CA MET A 111 -25.26 -12.48 7.72
C MET A 111 -24.63 -11.86 8.96
N LEU A 112 -23.49 -11.21 8.78
CA LEU A 112 -22.86 -10.37 9.79
C LEU A 112 -23.47 -8.96 9.77
N VAL A 113 -23.29 -8.21 10.86
CA VAL A 113 -23.63 -6.77 10.91
C VAL A 113 -22.96 -6.02 9.74
N THR A 114 -21.69 -6.33 9.49
CA THR A 114 -20.88 -5.69 8.43
C THR A 114 -21.30 -6.10 7.02
N ASP A 115 -21.92 -7.26 6.84
CA ASP A 115 -22.50 -7.66 5.55
C ASP A 115 -23.74 -6.81 5.25
N LEU A 116 -24.57 -6.59 6.26
CA LEU A 116 -25.78 -5.78 6.14
C LEU A 116 -25.47 -4.31 5.83
N THR A 117 -24.32 -3.78 6.26
CA THR A 117 -23.86 -2.44 5.85
C THR A 117 -23.82 -2.29 4.33
N LEU A 118 -23.53 -3.35 3.57
CA LEU A 118 -23.51 -3.30 2.10
C LEU A 118 -24.89 -3.05 1.47
N ARG A 119 -25.97 -3.28 2.23
CA ARG A 119 -27.36 -3.02 1.82
C ARG A 119 -27.95 -1.76 2.47
N PHE A 120 -27.58 -1.45 3.71
CA PHE A 120 -28.24 -0.37 4.46
C PHE A 120 -27.49 0.97 4.40
N ASP A 121 -26.19 0.98 4.07
CA ASP A 121 -25.50 2.22 3.76
C ASP A 121 -25.90 2.71 2.35
N PRO A 122 -26.34 3.97 2.17
CA PRO A 122 -26.85 4.46 0.88
C PRO A 122 -25.85 4.41 -0.27
N GLU A 123 -24.54 4.51 -0.02
CA GLU A 123 -23.53 4.48 -1.07
C GLU A 123 -23.15 3.04 -1.41
N PHE A 124 -22.96 2.18 -0.40
CA PHE A 124 -22.72 0.77 -0.65
C PHE A 124 -23.92 0.07 -1.26
N GLU A 125 -25.15 0.45 -0.92
CA GLU A 125 -26.37 -0.14 -1.46
C GLU A 125 -26.40 -0.03 -2.98
N LYS A 126 -26.08 1.15 -3.53
CA LYS A 126 -26.05 1.39 -4.98
C LYS A 126 -25.03 0.48 -5.67
N ILE A 127 -23.85 0.34 -5.07
CA ILE A 127 -22.78 -0.53 -5.59
C ILE A 127 -23.20 -2.00 -5.51
N SER A 128 -23.71 -2.44 -4.36
CA SER A 128 -24.17 -3.80 -4.13
C SER A 128 -25.33 -4.17 -5.04
N ARG A 129 -26.28 -3.27 -5.28
CA ARG A 129 -27.40 -3.49 -6.21
C ARG A 129 -26.92 -3.57 -7.65
N ARG A 130 -25.93 -2.77 -8.04
CA ARG A 130 -25.26 -2.93 -9.34
C ARG A 130 -24.61 -4.31 -9.46
N PHE A 131 -23.87 -4.76 -8.46
CA PHE A 131 -23.21 -6.07 -8.46
C PHE A 131 -24.19 -7.25 -8.38
N LEU A 132 -25.35 -7.07 -7.75
CA LEU A 132 -26.46 -8.03 -7.83
C LEU A 132 -26.95 -8.18 -9.27
N ASN A 133 -27.20 -7.05 -9.95
CA ASN A 133 -27.81 -7.02 -11.28
C ASN A 133 -26.81 -7.31 -12.42
N ASP A 134 -25.52 -7.08 -12.17
CA ASP A 134 -24.40 -7.33 -13.09
C ASP A 134 -23.28 -8.10 -12.37
N PRO A 135 -23.38 -9.44 -12.30
CA PRO A 135 -22.36 -10.28 -11.68
C PRO A 135 -21.00 -10.17 -12.36
N GLN A 136 -20.94 -9.79 -13.65
CA GLN A 136 -19.67 -9.66 -14.36
C GLN A 136 -18.90 -8.44 -13.89
N ALA A 137 -19.58 -7.30 -13.67
CA ALA A 137 -18.96 -6.13 -13.05
C ALA A 137 -18.43 -6.44 -11.64
N PHE A 138 -19.15 -7.27 -10.88
CA PHE A 138 -18.67 -7.73 -9.58
C PHE A 138 -17.42 -8.60 -9.69
N ASN A 139 -17.40 -9.58 -10.60
CA ASN A 139 -16.25 -10.45 -10.82
C ASN A 139 -15.00 -9.64 -11.16
N GLU A 140 -15.11 -8.68 -12.07
CA GLU A 140 -13.99 -7.83 -12.46
C GLU A 140 -13.51 -6.94 -11.30
N ALA A 141 -14.44 -6.28 -10.61
CA ALA A 141 -14.10 -5.43 -9.48
C ALA A 141 -13.43 -6.23 -8.35
N PHE A 142 -13.94 -7.42 -8.03
CA PHE A 142 -13.36 -8.28 -7.01
C PHE A 142 -11.97 -8.78 -7.40
N ALA A 143 -11.77 -9.25 -8.64
CA ALA A 143 -10.46 -9.69 -9.11
C ALA A 143 -9.41 -8.56 -9.03
N ARG A 144 -9.76 -7.36 -9.49
CA ARG A 144 -8.88 -6.18 -9.42
C ARG A 144 -8.60 -5.75 -7.98
N ALA A 145 -9.62 -5.74 -7.13
CA ALA A 145 -9.47 -5.38 -5.72
C ALA A 145 -8.64 -6.40 -4.93
N TRP A 146 -8.81 -7.71 -5.21
CA TRP A 146 -8.03 -8.78 -4.61
C TRP A 146 -6.56 -8.71 -5.03
N PHE A 147 -6.29 -8.45 -6.32
CA PHE A 147 -4.94 -8.23 -6.81
C PHE A 147 -4.30 -7.01 -6.12
N LYS A 148 -4.99 -5.87 -6.06
CA LYS A 148 -4.52 -4.68 -5.33
C LYS A 148 -4.24 -5.01 -3.86
N LEU A 149 -5.16 -5.69 -3.16
CA LEU A 149 -5.00 -6.06 -1.75
C LEU A 149 -3.71 -6.83 -1.49
N THR A 150 -3.39 -7.80 -2.35
CA THR A 150 -2.27 -8.74 -2.17
C THR A 150 -0.95 -8.24 -2.76
N HIS A 151 -0.94 -7.10 -3.45
CA HIS A 151 0.25 -6.56 -4.12
C HIS A 151 0.55 -5.08 -3.82
N ARG A 152 -0.31 -4.38 -3.07
CA ARG A 152 -0.19 -2.93 -2.75
C ARG A 152 1.10 -2.53 -2.04
N ASP A 153 1.78 -3.45 -1.36
CA ASP A 153 3.03 -3.24 -0.63
C ASP A 153 4.26 -3.88 -1.31
N MET A 154 4.07 -4.39 -2.53
CA MET A 154 5.16 -4.92 -3.35
C MET A 154 5.98 -3.84 -4.05
N GLY A 155 5.60 -2.57 -3.97
CA GLY A 155 6.30 -1.47 -4.64
C GLY A 155 6.19 -1.51 -6.17
N PRO A 156 7.21 -0.99 -6.89
CA PRO A 156 7.19 -0.91 -8.34
C PRO A 156 7.00 -2.26 -9.02
N LYS A 157 6.31 -2.27 -10.16
CA LYS A 157 6.05 -3.47 -10.97
C LYS A 157 7.32 -4.21 -11.41
N SER A 158 8.48 -3.54 -11.45
CA SER A 158 9.79 -4.17 -11.69
C SER A 158 10.19 -5.20 -10.62
N ARG A 159 9.54 -5.21 -9.45
CA ARG A 159 9.72 -6.21 -8.40
C ARG A 159 8.84 -7.45 -8.57
N TYR A 160 7.91 -7.45 -9.53
CA TYR A 160 6.97 -8.55 -9.70
C TYR A 160 7.64 -9.63 -10.55
N ILE A 161 7.61 -10.87 -10.09
CA ILE A 161 8.34 -12.00 -10.69
C ILE A 161 7.36 -13.13 -10.97
N GLY A 162 7.51 -13.77 -12.13
CA GLY A 162 6.74 -14.95 -12.50
C GLY A 162 5.94 -14.77 -13.81
N PRO A 163 5.40 -15.86 -14.36
CA PRO A 163 4.74 -15.85 -15.66
C PRO A 163 3.33 -15.23 -15.65
N GLU A 164 2.76 -14.99 -14.47
CA GLU A 164 1.35 -14.56 -14.29
C GLU A 164 1.21 -13.08 -13.92
N VAL A 165 2.30 -12.30 -13.98
CA VAL A 165 2.24 -10.85 -13.69
C VAL A 165 1.27 -10.17 -14.68
N PRO A 166 0.22 -9.49 -14.20
CA PRO A 166 -0.72 -8.81 -15.08
C PRO A 166 -0.02 -7.76 -15.96
N LYS A 167 -0.37 -7.77 -17.25
CA LYS A 167 0.24 -6.85 -18.23
C LYS A 167 -0.21 -5.42 -18.04
N GLU A 168 -1.44 -5.19 -17.59
CA GLU A 168 -2.00 -3.87 -17.31
C GLU A 168 -1.17 -3.15 -16.24
N ASP A 169 -0.89 -1.87 -16.47
CA ASP A 169 -0.34 -0.97 -15.45
C ASP A 169 -1.51 -0.33 -14.70
N LEU A 170 -1.54 -0.53 -13.38
CA LEU A 170 -2.61 -0.03 -12.54
C LEU A 170 -2.14 1.23 -11.83
N ILE A 171 -2.99 2.26 -11.78
CA ILE A 171 -2.60 3.59 -11.26
C ILE A 171 -2.02 3.54 -9.83
N TRP A 172 -2.53 2.65 -8.97
CA TRP A 172 -2.06 2.50 -7.59
C TRP A 172 -0.64 1.92 -7.47
N GLN A 173 -0.07 1.41 -8.57
CA GLN A 173 1.32 0.91 -8.63
C GLN A 173 2.34 2.04 -8.85
N ASP A 174 1.88 3.29 -8.92
CA ASP A 174 2.67 4.46 -9.29
C ASP A 174 3.48 4.22 -10.58
N PRO A 175 2.82 3.84 -11.69
CA PRO A 175 3.47 3.25 -12.86
C PRO A 175 4.51 4.18 -13.48
N LEU A 176 5.54 3.57 -14.06
CA LEU A 176 6.64 4.26 -14.73
C LEU A 176 6.66 3.86 -16.21
N PRO A 177 6.88 4.79 -17.15
CA PRO A 177 7.00 4.45 -18.56
C PRO A 177 8.27 3.65 -18.85
N GLN A 178 8.35 3.11 -20.05
CA GLN A 178 9.58 2.47 -20.52
C GLN A 178 10.73 3.48 -20.64
N PRO A 179 11.97 3.08 -20.37
CA PRO A 179 13.13 3.95 -20.52
C PRO A 179 13.33 4.35 -21.98
N ILE A 180 13.43 5.67 -22.22
CA ILE A 180 13.70 6.24 -23.55
C ILE A 180 15.13 6.77 -23.68
N TYR A 181 15.80 7.02 -22.56
CA TYR A 181 17.18 7.51 -22.51
C TYR A 181 18.15 6.39 -22.15
N ASN A 182 19.35 6.45 -22.71
CA ASN A 182 20.46 5.54 -22.40
C ASN A 182 21.79 6.33 -22.43
N PRO A 183 22.03 7.21 -21.43
CA PRO A 183 23.20 8.08 -21.44
C PRO A 183 24.49 7.27 -21.33
N THR A 184 25.48 7.61 -22.15
CA THR A 184 26.84 7.08 -22.05
C THR A 184 27.59 7.72 -20.88
N GLU A 185 28.74 7.16 -20.49
CA GLU A 185 29.61 7.76 -19.49
C GLU A 185 30.00 9.21 -19.85
N GLN A 186 30.24 9.48 -21.15
CA GLN A 186 30.54 10.83 -21.61
C GLN A 186 29.33 11.76 -21.47
N ASP A 187 28.12 11.30 -21.81
CA ASP A 187 26.91 12.12 -21.60
C ASP A 187 26.75 12.49 -20.11
N ILE A 188 27.07 11.57 -19.18
CA ILE A 188 27.03 11.86 -17.74
C ILE A 188 28.08 12.89 -17.34
N ILE A 189 29.31 12.79 -17.86
CA ILE A 189 30.37 13.78 -17.60
C ILE A 189 29.94 15.17 -18.10
N ASP A 190 29.41 15.26 -19.31
CA ASP A 190 28.96 16.52 -19.92
C ASP A 190 27.80 17.13 -19.13
N LEU A 191 26.84 16.30 -18.69
CA LEU A 191 25.74 16.73 -17.82
C LEU A 191 26.25 17.23 -16.45
N LYS A 192 27.24 16.56 -15.84
CA LYS A 192 27.85 17.04 -14.59
C LYS A 192 28.47 18.44 -14.77
N PHE A 193 29.15 18.68 -15.90
CA PHE A 193 29.68 20.01 -16.22
C PHE A 193 28.57 21.04 -16.41
N ALA A 194 27.51 20.73 -17.18
CA ALA A 194 26.39 21.63 -17.39
C ALA A 194 25.67 21.99 -16.07
N ILE A 195 25.44 21.00 -15.20
CA ILE A 195 24.88 21.21 -13.87
C ILE A 195 25.84 22.06 -13.01
N ALA A 196 27.14 21.80 -13.08
CA ALA A 196 28.13 22.56 -12.31
C ALA A 196 28.19 24.03 -12.72
N ASP A 197 28.02 24.34 -14.00
CA ASP A 197 28.04 25.71 -14.57
C ASP A 197 26.67 26.41 -14.53
N SER A 198 25.60 25.71 -14.13
CA SER A 198 24.22 26.20 -14.14
C SER A 198 23.93 27.40 -13.21
N GLY A 199 24.86 27.74 -12.33
CA GLY A 199 24.68 28.77 -11.30
C GLY A 199 23.93 28.30 -10.05
N LEU A 200 23.42 27.06 -10.02
CA LEU A 200 22.80 26.49 -8.82
C LEU A 200 23.83 26.30 -7.70
N SER A 201 23.43 26.68 -6.49
CA SER A 201 24.24 26.50 -5.29
C SER A 201 24.30 25.03 -4.85
N VAL A 202 25.30 24.68 -4.04
CA VAL A 202 25.40 23.35 -3.40
C VAL A 202 24.11 23.01 -2.65
N SER A 203 23.55 23.96 -1.91
CA SER A 203 22.32 23.77 -1.13
C SER A 203 21.13 23.42 -2.04
N GLU A 204 20.96 24.12 -3.17
CA GLU A 204 19.87 23.83 -4.11
C GLU A 204 20.03 22.46 -4.78
N LEU A 205 21.25 22.12 -5.20
CA LEU A 205 21.58 20.84 -5.83
C LEU A 205 21.34 19.64 -4.90
N VAL A 206 21.75 19.74 -3.63
CA VAL A 206 21.51 18.69 -2.63
C VAL A 206 20.03 18.64 -2.24
N SER A 207 19.38 19.79 -2.04
CA SER A 207 17.98 19.85 -1.60
C SER A 207 17.01 19.26 -2.62
N VAL A 208 17.22 19.52 -3.92
CA VAL A 208 16.35 18.97 -4.98
C VAL A 208 16.48 17.46 -5.10
N ALA A 209 17.69 16.93 -4.97
CA ALA A 209 17.92 15.49 -4.95
C ALA A 209 17.32 14.83 -3.70
N TRP A 210 17.52 15.43 -2.53
CA TRP A 210 16.96 14.94 -1.26
C TRP A 210 15.43 14.94 -1.29
N ALA A 211 14.80 16.04 -1.69
CA ALA A 211 13.34 16.16 -1.77
C ALA A 211 12.74 15.09 -2.71
N SER A 212 13.40 14.82 -3.83
CA SER A 212 12.97 13.79 -4.79
C SER A 212 13.12 12.37 -4.22
N ALA A 213 14.29 12.05 -3.65
CA ALA A 213 14.63 10.70 -3.20
C ALA A 213 13.98 10.32 -1.85
N SER A 214 13.85 11.26 -0.93
CA SER A 214 13.42 11.01 0.45
C SER A 214 11.93 10.70 0.59
N THR A 215 11.14 10.75 -0.47
CA THR A 215 9.75 10.25 -0.46
C THR A 215 9.68 8.73 -0.35
N PHE A 216 10.79 8.02 -0.58
CA PHE A 216 10.86 6.58 -0.44
C PHE A 216 10.51 6.11 0.98
N ARG A 217 9.78 5.00 1.08
CA ARG A 217 9.58 4.26 2.33
C ARG A 217 9.62 2.75 2.12
N GLY A 218 10.46 2.05 2.88
CA GLY A 218 10.75 0.62 2.69
C GLY A 218 9.61 -0.34 3.01
N GLY A 219 8.62 0.10 3.80
CA GLY A 219 7.45 -0.70 4.18
C GLY A 219 6.69 -1.20 2.96
N ASP A 220 6.15 -0.27 2.15
CA ASP A 220 5.42 -0.58 0.91
C ASP A 220 6.23 -0.30 -0.37
N LYS A 221 7.46 0.24 -0.23
CA LYS A 221 8.42 0.54 -1.31
C LYS A 221 7.89 1.57 -2.31
N ARG A 222 6.96 2.45 -1.88
CA ARG A 222 6.51 3.61 -2.65
C ARG A 222 7.51 4.77 -2.54
N GLY A 223 7.33 5.76 -3.41
CA GLY A 223 8.15 6.96 -3.47
C GLY A 223 9.54 6.76 -4.09
N GLY A 224 10.43 7.72 -3.84
CA GLY A 224 11.77 7.78 -4.41
C GLY A 224 11.86 8.64 -5.67
N ALA A 225 13.09 8.82 -6.16
CA ALA A 225 13.38 9.77 -7.24
C ALA A 225 12.98 9.31 -8.65
N ASN A 226 12.72 8.01 -8.85
CA ASN A 226 12.33 7.48 -10.16
C ASN A 226 10.90 7.96 -10.53
N GLY A 227 10.72 8.46 -11.74
CA GLY A 227 9.48 9.11 -12.17
C GLY A 227 9.53 10.64 -12.14
N ALA A 228 10.58 11.26 -11.60
CA ALA A 228 10.70 12.72 -11.48
C ALA A 228 9.47 13.40 -10.85
N ARG A 229 8.77 12.69 -9.94
CA ARG A 229 7.47 13.15 -9.42
C ARG A 229 7.54 14.41 -8.59
N LEU A 230 8.73 14.82 -8.13
CA LEU A 230 8.97 16.14 -7.56
C LEU A 230 8.58 17.28 -8.53
N ALA A 231 8.64 17.05 -9.85
CA ALA A 231 8.23 18.01 -10.87
C ALA A 231 6.73 17.98 -11.19
N LEU A 232 5.97 17.08 -10.57
CA LEU A 232 4.54 16.84 -10.77
C LEU A 232 3.73 17.16 -9.51
N MET A 233 2.41 17.27 -9.67
CA MET A 233 1.50 17.35 -8.54
C MET A 233 1.31 15.98 -7.88
N PRO A 234 1.20 15.92 -6.54
CA PRO A 234 1.20 17.05 -5.60
C PRO A 234 2.59 17.47 -5.09
N GLN A 235 3.65 16.67 -5.32
CA GLN A 235 4.96 16.88 -4.68
C GLN A 235 5.59 18.25 -4.95
N ARG A 236 5.33 18.81 -6.14
CA ARG A 236 5.83 20.13 -6.55
C ARG A 236 5.32 21.26 -5.64
N ASP A 237 4.14 21.08 -5.05
CA ASP A 237 3.44 22.10 -4.26
C ASP A 237 3.52 21.87 -2.75
N TRP A 238 4.15 20.78 -2.29
CA TRP A 238 4.36 20.55 -0.86
C TRP A 238 5.23 21.63 -0.23
N ASP A 239 4.82 22.14 0.92
CA ASP A 239 5.53 23.20 1.66
C ASP A 239 6.98 22.81 1.95
N VAL A 240 7.21 21.55 2.33
CA VAL A 240 8.54 20.98 2.60
C VAL A 240 9.48 21.03 1.39
N ASN A 241 8.93 21.08 0.18
CA ASN A 241 9.67 21.07 -1.08
C ASN A 241 9.87 22.47 -1.67
N ALA A 242 9.31 23.53 -1.09
CA ALA A 242 9.33 24.89 -1.65
C ALA A 242 10.74 25.40 -2.01
N ALA A 243 11.76 25.04 -1.21
CA ALA A 243 13.15 25.40 -1.51
C ALA A 243 13.76 24.54 -2.63
N ALA A 244 13.47 23.24 -2.63
CA ALA A 244 13.99 22.26 -3.59
C ALA A 244 13.48 22.50 -5.01
N VAL A 245 12.19 22.83 -5.17
CA VAL A 245 11.57 23.01 -6.49
C VAL A 245 12.08 24.24 -7.24
N ARG A 246 12.75 25.19 -6.58
CA ARG A 246 13.40 26.33 -7.24
C ARG A 246 14.50 25.93 -8.22
N ALA A 247 15.13 24.77 -8.02
CA ALA A 247 16.13 24.25 -8.94
C ALA A 247 15.52 23.62 -10.21
N LEU A 248 14.25 23.20 -10.16
CA LEU A 248 13.63 22.43 -11.25
C LEU A 248 13.63 23.15 -12.60
N PRO A 249 13.29 24.46 -12.73
CA PRO A 249 13.29 25.11 -14.04
C PRO A 249 14.66 25.09 -14.74
N VAL A 250 15.75 25.17 -13.97
CA VAL A 250 17.12 25.10 -14.50
C VAL A 250 17.47 23.67 -14.92
N LEU A 251 17.10 22.68 -14.11
CA LEU A 251 17.33 21.26 -14.42
C LEU A 251 16.48 20.77 -15.60
N GLU A 252 15.22 21.20 -15.68
CA GLU A 252 14.31 20.97 -16.82
C GLU A 252 14.90 21.56 -18.11
N LYS A 253 15.52 22.74 -18.04
CA LYS A 253 16.23 23.34 -19.17
C LYS A 253 17.43 22.51 -19.61
N ILE A 254 18.30 22.07 -18.68
CA ILE A 254 19.45 21.20 -18.98
C ILE A 254 18.99 19.88 -19.60
N GLN A 255 17.91 19.29 -19.08
CA GLN A 255 17.31 18.07 -19.61
C GLN A 255 16.88 18.25 -21.07
N LYS A 256 16.14 19.34 -21.34
CA LYS A 256 15.64 19.65 -22.68
C LYS A 256 16.75 19.97 -23.68
N GLU A 257 17.77 20.71 -23.27
CA GLU A 257 18.89 21.12 -24.13
C GLU A 257 19.83 19.96 -24.46
N SER A 258 20.08 19.07 -23.48
CA SER A 258 20.90 17.89 -23.72
C SER A 258 20.18 16.81 -24.52
N GLY A 259 18.92 16.52 -24.17
CA GLY A 259 18.17 15.39 -24.72
C GLY A 259 18.81 14.02 -24.44
N LYS A 260 19.66 13.92 -23.41
CA LYS A 260 20.48 12.72 -23.13
C LYS A 260 19.99 11.84 -22.00
N ALA A 261 19.33 12.43 -21.00
CA ALA A 261 18.91 11.74 -19.78
C ALA A 261 17.50 12.20 -19.36
N SER A 262 16.85 11.40 -18.52
CA SER A 262 15.58 11.76 -17.90
C SER A 262 15.76 12.91 -16.89
N LEU A 263 14.68 13.64 -16.62
CA LEU A 263 14.69 14.63 -15.54
C LEU A 263 14.96 13.96 -14.19
N ALA A 264 14.42 12.76 -13.98
CA ALA A 264 14.67 11.96 -12.78
C ALA A 264 16.17 11.69 -12.55
N ASP A 265 16.90 11.33 -13.61
CA ASP A 265 18.34 11.14 -13.55
C ASP A 265 19.09 12.46 -13.36
N ILE A 266 18.67 13.54 -14.01
CA ILE A 266 19.30 14.86 -13.86
C ILE A 266 19.11 15.42 -12.44
N ILE A 267 17.95 15.23 -11.81
CA ILE A 267 17.72 15.63 -10.41
C ILE A 267 18.68 14.88 -9.47
N VAL A 268 18.87 13.57 -9.66
CA VAL A 268 19.80 12.80 -8.82
C VAL A 268 21.25 13.18 -9.12
N LEU A 269 21.61 13.37 -10.39
CA LEU A 269 22.95 13.80 -10.80
C LEU A 269 23.28 15.20 -10.27
N ALA A 270 22.26 16.08 -10.14
CA ALA A 270 22.42 17.37 -9.50
C ALA A 270 22.89 17.23 -8.05
N GLY A 271 22.28 16.32 -7.27
CA GLY A 271 22.73 15.99 -5.92
C GLY A 271 24.16 15.48 -5.86
N VAL A 272 24.53 14.58 -6.79
CA VAL A 272 25.90 14.07 -6.93
C VAL A 272 26.91 15.21 -7.12
N VAL A 273 26.63 16.13 -8.05
CA VAL A 273 27.46 17.32 -8.28
C VAL A 273 27.51 18.21 -7.05
N GLY A 274 26.38 18.39 -6.35
CA GLY A 274 26.30 19.16 -5.11
C GLY A 274 27.23 18.61 -4.02
N VAL A 275 27.21 17.30 -3.78
CA VAL A 275 28.06 16.64 -2.77
C VAL A 275 29.54 16.70 -3.16
N GLU A 276 29.89 16.42 -4.41
CA GLU A 276 31.29 16.53 -4.88
C GLU A 276 31.82 17.97 -4.77
N LYS A 277 30.99 18.98 -5.11
CA LYS A 277 31.34 20.40 -4.92
C LYS A 277 31.55 20.74 -3.44
N ALA A 278 30.68 20.26 -2.54
CA ALA A 278 30.80 20.49 -1.11
C ALA A 278 32.10 19.90 -0.54
N ALA A 279 32.43 18.66 -0.92
CA ALA A 279 33.67 18.01 -0.53
C ALA A 279 34.90 18.76 -1.06
N SER A 280 34.87 19.20 -2.33
CA SER A 280 35.96 19.97 -2.93
C SER A 280 36.19 21.29 -2.20
N ALA A 281 35.13 22.00 -1.81
CA ALA A 281 35.23 23.21 -1.01
C ALA A 281 35.86 22.98 0.38
N ALA A 282 35.74 21.77 0.92
CA ALA A 282 36.41 21.33 2.15
C ALA A 282 37.83 20.76 1.92
N GLY A 283 38.36 20.85 0.69
CA GLY A 283 39.69 20.35 0.34
C GLY A 283 39.76 18.84 0.11
N LEU A 284 38.63 18.17 -0.08
CA LEU A 284 38.54 16.73 -0.36
C LEU A 284 38.13 16.49 -1.81
N SER A 285 38.86 15.62 -2.50
CA SER A 285 38.43 15.11 -3.81
C SER A 285 37.81 13.73 -3.62
N ILE A 286 36.51 13.63 -3.91
CA ILE A 286 35.75 12.39 -3.82
C ILE A 286 35.03 12.12 -5.14
N HIS A 287 34.74 10.85 -5.37
CA HIS A 287 33.84 10.41 -6.43
C HIS A 287 32.54 9.94 -5.81
N VAL A 288 31.42 10.55 -6.18
CA VAL A 288 30.09 10.11 -5.73
C VAL A 288 29.47 9.24 -6.82
N PRO A 289 29.13 7.97 -6.53
CA PRO A 289 28.57 7.06 -7.54
C PRO A 289 27.25 7.56 -8.10
N PHE A 290 27.05 7.32 -9.40
CA PHE A 290 25.81 7.61 -10.10
C PHE A 290 25.44 6.45 -11.03
N ALA A 291 24.17 6.05 -11.00
CA ALA A 291 23.61 5.04 -11.89
C ALA A 291 22.42 5.65 -12.66
N PRO A 292 22.50 5.76 -14.00
CA PRO A 292 21.39 6.21 -14.83
C PRO A 292 20.34 5.11 -15.02
N GLY A 293 19.23 5.47 -15.65
CA GLY A 293 18.15 4.55 -16.03
C GLY A 293 16.80 4.87 -15.39
N ARG A 294 16.71 5.97 -14.63
CA ARG A 294 15.40 6.47 -14.18
C ARG A 294 14.63 7.02 -15.37
N VAL A 295 13.31 7.08 -15.21
CA VAL A 295 12.38 7.56 -16.23
C VAL A 295 11.53 8.68 -15.66
N ASP A 296 10.87 9.43 -16.53
CA ASP A 296 9.98 10.53 -16.15
C ASP A 296 8.53 10.06 -16.24
N ALA A 297 7.82 10.05 -15.11
CA ALA A 297 6.40 9.74 -15.09
C ALA A 297 5.61 10.92 -15.64
N ARG A 298 4.36 10.66 -16.04
CA ARG A 298 3.41 11.71 -16.44
C ARG A 298 2.41 11.98 -15.32
N GLN A 299 1.72 13.12 -15.40
CA GLN A 299 0.69 13.48 -14.42
C GLN A 299 -0.48 12.49 -14.41
N ASP A 300 -0.88 11.95 -15.58
CA ASP A 300 -1.92 10.90 -15.69
C ASP A 300 -1.48 9.54 -15.12
N GLN A 301 -0.20 9.37 -14.80
CA GLN A 301 0.38 8.20 -14.13
C GLN A 301 0.64 8.45 -12.63
N THR A 302 0.09 9.53 -12.07
CA THR A 302 0.32 9.97 -10.70
C THR A 302 -1.02 10.29 -10.04
N ASP A 303 -1.48 9.40 -9.17
CA ASP A 303 -2.70 9.57 -8.38
C ASP A 303 -2.44 10.56 -7.24
N ILE A 304 -3.02 11.76 -7.35
CA ILE A 304 -2.78 12.86 -6.41
C ILE A 304 -3.11 12.43 -4.98
N GLU A 305 -4.29 11.85 -4.75
CA GLU A 305 -4.75 11.47 -3.42
C GLU A 305 -3.81 10.43 -2.78
N MET A 306 -3.34 9.47 -3.58
CA MET A 306 -2.39 8.45 -3.10
C MET A 306 -1.00 9.01 -2.84
N PHE A 307 -0.58 10.07 -3.55
CA PHE A 307 0.71 10.73 -3.34
C PHE A 307 0.69 11.66 -2.13
N GLU A 308 -0.43 12.27 -1.77
CA GLU A 308 -0.52 13.06 -0.51
C GLU A 308 -0.21 12.22 0.73
N LEU A 309 -0.45 10.91 0.70
CA LEU A 309 -0.05 9.98 1.76
C LEU A 309 1.48 9.83 1.92
N LEU A 310 2.27 10.42 1.02
CA LEU A 310 3.73 10.47 1.05
C LEU A 310 4.27 11.83 1.48
N GLU A 311 3.42 12.85 1.65
CA GLU A 311 3.86 14.16 2.15
C GLU A 311 4.40 14.00 3.59
N PRO A 312 5.66 14.37 3.85
CA PRO A 312 6.22 14.19 5.18
C PRO A 312 5.64 15.21 6.15
N ILE A 313 4.96 14.73 7.21
CA ILE A 313 4.53 15.60 8.32
C ILE A 313 5.72 16.15 9.14
N ALA A 314 6.87 15.50 9.03
CA ALA A 314 8.17 15.94 9.54
C ALA A 314 9.28 15.32 8.70
N ASP A 315 10.34 16.09 8.49
CA ASP A 315 11.57 15.63 7.87
C ASP A 315 12.76 16.24 8.63
N GLY A 316 13.27 15.48 9.61
CA GLY A 316 14.36 15.91 10.46
C GLY A 316 15.67 16.17 9.70
N PHE A 317 15.86 15.56 8.53
CA PHE A 317 17.02 15.81 7.66
C PHE A 317 16.99 17.18 7.00
N ARG A 318 15.80 17.80 6.91
CA ARG A 318 15.61 19.20 6.48
C ARG A 318 15.22 20.12 7.62
N ASN A 319 15.29 19.63 8.87
CA ASN A 319 14.82 20.33 10.06
C ASN A 319 13.38 20.89 9.89
N TYR A 320 12.51 20.11 9.25
CA TYR A 320 11.15 20.49 8.92
C TYR A 320 10.13 19.74 9.78
N ARG A 321 9.07 20.45 10.20
CA ARG A 321 7.94 19.87 10.93
C ARG A 321 6.64 20.64 10.63
N ALA A 322 5.68 19.96 10.01
CA ALA A 322 4.37 20.51 9.68
C ALA A 322 3.36 20.41 10.85
N ARG A 323 3.47 19.35 11.67
CA ARG A 323 2.48 19.01 12.71
C ARG A 323 3.13 18.86 14.09
N LEU A 324 2.63 19.63 15.07
CA LEU A 324 3.16 19.64 16.44
C LEU A 324 2.45 18.67 17.39
N ASP A 325 1.33 18.09 16.97
CA ASP A 325 0.37 17.34 17.80
C ASP A 325 0.50 15.80 17.72
N VAL A 326 1.45 15.28 16.94
CA VAL A 326 1.54 13.83 16.64
C VAL A 326 2.48 13.07 17.59
N SER A 327 3.75 13.46 17.64
CA SER A 327 4.79 12.80 18.44
C SER A 327 5.93 13.78 18.74
N THR A 328 6.98 13.38 19.45
CA THR A 328 8.17 14.23 19.61
C THR A 328 8.96 14.33 18.29
N THR A 329 9.73 15.40 18.11
CA THR A 329 10.45 15.64 16.84
C THR A 329 11.46 14.53 16.56
N GLU A 330 12.19 14.11 17.59
CA GLU A 330 13.20 13.06 17.52
C GLU A 330 12.62 11.67 17.25
N SER A 331 11.42 11.37 17.75
CA SER A 331 10.72 10.13 17.37
C SER A 331 10.32 10.14 15.90
N LEU A 332 9.90 11.28 15.35
CA LEU A 332 9.59 11.40 13.92
C LEU A 332 10.83 11.34 13.03
N LEU A 333 12.00 11.80 13.51
CA LEU A 333 13.27 11.58 12.82
C LEU A 333 13.61 10.08 12.75
N ILE A 334 13.47 9.35 13.86
CA ILE A 334 13.74 7.90 13.90
C ILE A 334 12.74 7.15 13.01
N ASP A 335 11.45 7.50 13.03
CA ASP A 335 10.45 6.93 12.13
C ASP A 335 10.83 7.19 10.66
N LYS A 336 11.21 8.42 10.31
CA LYS A 336 11.62 8.74 8.94
C LYS A 336 12.87 7.97 8.52
N ALA A 337 13.85 7.84 9.41
CA ALA A 337 15.05 7.05 9.15
C ALA A 337 14.73 5.56 8.95
N GLN A 338 13.81 5.00 9.74
CA GLN A 338 13.33 3.63 9.58
C GLN A 338 12.64 3.43 8.23
N GLN A 339 11.79 4.36 7.82
CA GLN A 339 11.17 4.33 6.49
C GLN A 339 12.22 4.36 5.38
N LEU A 340 13.26 5.18 5.53
CA LEU A 340 14.39 5.25 4.60
C LEU A 340 15.35 4.05 4.70
N THR A 341 15.06 3.07 5.57
CA THR A 341 15.87 1.86 5.82
C THR A 341 17.28 2.15 6.33
N LEU A 342 17.47 3.31 6.96
CA LEU A 342 18.76 3.75 7.49
C LEU A 342 19.06 3.08 8.83
N THR A 343 20.31 2.69 9.01
CA THR A 343 20.88 2.41 10.33
C THR A 343 21.09 3.72 11.11
N ALA A 344 21.25 3.60 12.43
CA ALA A 344 21.51 4.78 13.27
C ALA A 344 22.80 5.55 12.87
N PRO A 345 23.93 4.89 12.50
CA PRO A 345 25.09 5.61 11.97
C PRO A 345 24.83 6.34 10.65
N GLU A 346 24.09 5.72 9.71
CA GLU A 346 23.75 6.36 8.43
C GLU A 346 22.84 7.58 8.64
N MET A 347 21.82 7.45 9.49
CA MET A 347 20.98 8.58 9.89
C MET A 347 21.83 9.70 10.50
N THR A 348 22.74 9.37 11.42
CA THR A 348 23.60 10.36 12.09
C THR A 348 24.50 11.09 11.09
N ALA A 349 25.12 10.36 10.16
CA ALA A 349 25.95 10.96 9.11
C ALA A 349 25.14 11.85 8.16
N LEU A 350 23.94 11.41 7.76
CA LEU A 350 23.06 12.16 6.86
C LEU A 350 22.49 13.43 7.49
N VAL A 351 22.20 13.44 8.80
CA VAL A 351 21.77 14.67 9.50
C VAL A 351 22.93 15.64 9.70
N GLY A 352 24.14 15.11 9.90
CA GLY A 352 25.33 15.93 10.17
C GLY A 352 25.95 16.61 8.95
N GLY A 353 25.74 16.06 7.75
CA GLY A 353 26.24 16.59 6.48
C GLY A 353 25.34 17.68 5.90
#